data_AF-A0A2G6EI20-F1
#
_entry.id   AF-A0A2G6EI20-F1
#
_cell.length_a   1.000
_cell.length_b   1.000
_cell.length_c   1.000
_cell.angle_alpha   90.00
_cell.angle_beta   90.00
_cell.angle_gamma   90.00
#
_symmetry.space_group_name_H-M   'P 1'
#
loop_
_entity.id
_entity.type
_entity.pdbx_description
1 polymer ?
#
loop_
_entity_poly.entity_id
_entity_poly.type
_entity_poly.pdbx_seq_one_letter_code
_entity_poly.pdbx_strand_id
1 'polypeptide(L)'
;MIYLAFYKHKVRVTNWRTFKERAIDEVIRLFTRSRYSHCEIAVARNDGKFTCYTSSPRDGGVRKKIMHLPSDKWDLVRVNVSANRVRSIFAKHVGKRYDLLGALFYPLGIHRKNKYFCSEYCAITLNYYNTLQSPQSLYEVAIADTPKSPNHQRG
;
A
#
# COMPACT_ATOMS: atom_id res chain seq x y z
N MET A 1 -16.49 5.04 -1.40
CA MET A 1 -15.47 5.46 -0.40
C MET A 1 -14.11 4.92 -0.81
N ILE A 2 -13.02 5.61 -0.46
CA ILE A 2 -11.66 5.19 -0.81
C ILE A 2 -10.81 5.15 0.47
N TYR A 3 -10.01 4.10 0.57
CA TYR A 3 -9.16 3.81 1.70
C TYR A 3 -7.73 3.51 1.24
N LEU A 4 -6.79 3.74 2.13
CA LEU A 4 -5.46 3.16 2.06
C LEU A 4 -5.46 1.93 2.96
N ALA A 5 -5.22 0.77 2.37
CA ALA A 5 -5.26 -0.52 3.03
C ALA A 5 -3.84 -0.98 3.34
N PHE A 6 -3.58 -1.32 4.60
CA PHE A 6 -2.28 -1.75 5.09
C PHE A 6 -2.32 -3.18 5.58
N TYR A 7 -1.46 -4.03 5.03
CA TYR A 7 -1.42 -5.45 5.37
C TYR A 7 -0.54 -5.71 6.59
N LYS A 8 -1.10 -6.34 7.62
CA LYS A 8 -0.45 -6.65 8.91
C LYS A 8 0.49 -7.87 8.87
N HIS A 9 0.44 -8.66 7.81
CA HIS A 9 1.11 -9.96 7.67
C HIS A 9 0.76 -11.01 8.74
N LYS A 10 -0.05 -12.01 8.34
CA LYS A 10 -0.23 -13.28 9.06
C LYS A 10 -0.19 -14.43 8.04
N VAL A 11 0.98 -14.74 7.49
CA VAL A 11 1.13 -15.90 6.60
C VAL A 11 1.75 -17.05 7.38
N ARG A 12 0.95 -18.08 7.65
CA ARG A 12 1.42 -19.38 8.13
C ARG A 12 2.20 -20.02 6.97
N VAL A 13 3.47 -20.34 7.17
CA VAL A 13 4.32 -20.92 6.11
C VAL A 13 3.85 -22.33 5.82
N THR A 14 3.51 -22.61 4.57
CA THR A 14 3.06 -23.94 4.16
C THR A 14 3.88 -24.54 3.02
N ASN A 15 4.56 -23.75 2.17
CA ASN A 15 5.34 -24.23 1.01
C ASN A 15 6.50 -23.30 0.59
N TRP A 16 7.43 -23.80 -0.24
CA TRP A 16 8.62 -23.08 -0.76
C TRP A 16 8.35 -21.79 -1.55
N ARG A 17 7.24 -21.70 -2.29
CA ARG A 17 6.82 -20.44 -2.95
C ARG A 17 6.43 -19.38 -1.91
N THR A 18 5.64 -19.78 -0.92
CA THR A 18 5.24 -18.95 0.21
C THR A 18 6.44 -18.51 1.05
N PHE A 19 7.51 -19.32 1.10
CA PHE A 19 8.77 -18.95 1.74
C PHE A 19 9.48 -17.79 1.04
N LYS A 20 9.57 -17.78 -0.30
CA LYS A 20 10.13 -16.64 -1.05
C LYS A 20 9.31 -15.36 -0.87
N GLU A 21 7.98 -15.48 -0.88
CA GLU A 21 7.07 -14.36 -0.61
C GLU A 21 7.28 -13.81 0.81
N ARG A 22 7.42 -14.70 1.79
CA ARG A 22 7.72 -14.33 3.17
C ARG A 22 9.11 -13.73 3.32
N ALA A 23 10.12 -14.23 2.62
CA ALA A 23 11.47 -13.69 2.68
C ALA A 23 11.53 -12.25 2.17
N ILE A 24 10.81 -11.92 1.09
CA ILE A 24 10.73 -10.54 0.60
C ILE A 24 9.98 -9.65 1.61
N ASP A 25 8.85 -10.12 2.13
CA ASP A 25 8.08 -9.39 3.15
C ASP A 25 8.88 -9.21 4.46
N GLU A 26 9.64 -10.23 4.89
CA GLU A 26 10.50 -10.21 6.07
C GLU A 26 11.75 -9.37 5.88
N VAL A 27 12.36 -9.36 4.69
CA VAL A 27 13.50 -8.47 4.37
C VAL A 27 13.05 -7.01 4.40
N ILE A 28 11.91 -6.70 3.77
CA ILE A 28 11.34 -5.34 3.83
C ILE A 28 11.04 -4.98 5.29
N ARG A 29 10.44 -5.87 6.08
CA ARG A 29 10.12 -5.60 7.50
C ARG A 29 11.36 -5.48 8.38
N LEU A 30 12.35 -6.36 8.24
CA LEU A 30 13.58 -6.36 9.04
C LEU A 30 14.38 -5.09 8.77
N PHE A 31 14.41 -4.66 7.51
CA PHE A 31 15.09 -3.43 7.11
C PHE A 31 14.33 -2.16 7.50
N THR A 32 12.98 -2.19 7.50
CA THR A 32 12.15 -1.01 7.81
C THR A 32 11.60 -0.93 9.24
N ARG A 33 11.79 -1.99 10.05
CA ARG A 33 11.17 -2.17 11.39
C ARG A 33 9.66 -1.87 11.44
N SER A 34 8.98 -2.03 10.30
CA SER A 34 7.59 -1.62 10.08
C SER A 34 6.57 -2.64 10.61
N ARG A 35 5.39 -2.17 11.06
CA ARG A 35 4.24 -3.03 11.40
C ARG A 35 3.58 -3.63 10.15
N TYR A 36 3.73 -2.95 9.01
CA TYR A 36 3.07 -3.30 7.75
C TYR A 36 4.09 -3.74 6.70
N SER A 37 3.81 -4.83 6.00
CA SER A 37 4.68 -5.31 4.91
C SER A 37 4.23 -4.80 3.54
N HIS A 38 2.98 -4.35 3.42
CA HIS A 38 2.40 -3.99 2.13
C HIS A 38 1.24 -2.99 2.29
N CYS A 39 1.01 -2.17 1.27
CA CYS A 39 -0.12 -1.24 1.24
C CYS A 39 -0.72 -1.08 -0.17
N GLU A 40 -2.01 -0.76 -0.23
CA GLU A 40 -2.80 -0.69 -1.46
C GLU A 40 -3.87 0.41 -1.39
N ILE A 41 -4.26 0.99 -2.53
CA ILE A 41 -5.41 1.90 -2.60
C ILE A 41 -6.67 1.06 -2.80
N ALA A 42 -7.59 1.08 -1.83
CA ALA A 42 -8.81 0.29 -1.82
C ALA A 42 -10.04 1.17 -2.10
N VAL A 43 -10.72 0.92 -3.23
CA VAL A 43 -11.98 1.58 -3.59
C VAL A 43 -13.14 0.66 -3.20
N ALA A 44 -13.96 1.10 -2.25
CA ALA A 44 -15.12 0.35 -1.78
C ALA A 44 -16.16 0.18 -2.89
N ARG A 45 -16.80 -0.99 -2.92
CA ARG A 45 -17.85 -1.38 -3.85
C ARG A 45 -19.15 -1.68 -3.09
N ASN A 46 -20.26 -1.76 -3.82
CA ASN A 46 -21.57 -2.05 -3.24
C ASN A 46 -21.77 -3.51 -2.81
N ASP A 47 -20.87 -4.41 -3.23
CA ASP A 47 -20.90 -5.86 -2.95
C ASP A 47 -20.09 -6.26 -1.69
N GLY A 48 -19.71 -5.29 -0.85
CA GLY A 48 -18.89 -5.52 0.33
C GLY A 48 -17.42 -5.90 0.03
N LYS A 49 -16.99 -5.77 -1.24
CA LYS A 49 -15.60 -5.96 -1.67
C LYS A 49 -14.92 -4.63 -1.95
N PHE A 50 -13.62 -4.70 -2.16
CA PHE A 50 -12.80 -3.56 -2.55
C PHE A 50 -12.14 -3.83 -3.90
N THR A 51 -12.09 -2.81 -4.76
CA THR A 51 -11.19 -2.79 -5.89
C THR A 51 -9.87 -2.20 -5.41
N CYS A 52 -8.88 -3.05 -5.19
CA CYS A 52 -7.57 -2.66 -4.71
C CYS A 52 -6.63 -2.40 -5.88
N TYR A 53 -5.91 -1.28 -5.83
CA TYR A 53 -4.87 -0.88 -6.78
C TYR A 53 -3.52 -0.95 -6.08
N THR A 54 -2.60 -1.74 -6.62
CA THR A 54 -1.38 -2.11 -5.90
C THR A 54 -0.15 -2.26 -6.80
N SER A 55 0.98 -1.84 -6.24
CA SER A 55 2.37 -2.25 -6.51
C SER A 55 2.72 -3.64 -5.97
N SER A 56 2.72 -4.78 -6.68
CA SER A 56 3.08 -6.07 -6.03
C SER A 56 4.24 -6.82 -6.70
N PRO A 57 5.22 -7.34 -5.93
CA PRO A 57 6.30 -8.16 -6.48
C PRO A 57 5.78 -9.52 -6.98
N ARG A 58 4.72 -10.06 -6.35
CA ARG A 58 4.17 -11.40 -6.66
C ARG A 58 3.54 -11.45 -8.05
N ASP A 59 3.00 -10.32 -8.48
CA ASP A 59 2.26 -10.19 -9.75
C ASP A 59 3.01 -9.30 -10.74
N GLY A 60 4.29 -9.04 -10.49
CA GLY A 60 5.20 -8.37 -11.42
C GLY A 60 5.10 -6.85 -11.48
N GLY A 61 4.18 -6.20 -10.76
CA GLY A 61 4.07 -4.74 -10.71
C GLY A 61 2.66 -4.18 -10.46
N VAL A 62 2.34 -3.07 -11.14
CA VAL A 62 1.09 -2.31 -10.96
C VAL A 62 -0.10 -3.04 -11.57
N ARG A 63 -1.05 -3.37 -10.70
CA ARG A 63 -2.31 -4.03 -11.08
C ARG A 63 -3.49 -3.56 -10.23
N LYS A 64 -4.67 -4.07 -10.59
CA LYS A 64 -5.87 -4.01 -9.76
C LYS A 64 -6.40 -5.41 -9.46
N LYS A 65 -7.01 -5.61 -8.29
CA LYS A 65 -7.65 -6.87 -7.88
C LYS A 65 -8.90 -6.57 -7.07
N ILE A 66 -9.94 -7.39 -7.23
CA ILE A 66 -11.14 -7.32 -6.39
C ILE A 66 -10.99 -8.34 -5.25
N MET A 67 -11.10 -7.89 -4.01
CA MET A 67 -10.98 -8.77 -2.83
C MET A 67 -11.67 -8.21 -1.59
N HIS A 68 -11.87 -9.08 -0.59
CA HIS A 68 -12.24 -8.67 0.75
C HIS A 68 -10.99 -8.25 1.54
N LEU A 69 -11.16 -7.30 2.46
CA LEU A 69 -10.13 -6.78 3.34
C LEU A 69 -10.55 -7.00 4.80
N PRO A 70 -10.43 -8.24 5.33
CA PRO A 70 -10.87 -8.53 6.70
C PRO A 70 -9.94 -7.82 7.71
N SER A 71 -10.53 -7.29 8.78
CA SER A 71 -9.86 -6.40 9.74
C SER A 71 -8.75 -7.07 10.55
N ASP A 72 -8.78 -8.41 10.66
CA ASP A 72 -7.74 -9.22 11.30
C ASP A 72 -6.41 -9.20 10.52
N LYS A 73 -6.46 -8.89 9.22
CA LYS A 73 -5.30 -8.86 8.30
C LYS A 73 -4.99 -7.47 7.78
N TRP A 74 -5.98 -6.58 7.72
CA TRP A 74 -5.83 -5.26 7.11
C TRP A 74 -6.23 -4.15 8.08
N ASP A 75 -5.46 -3.06 8.09
CA ASP A 75 -5.90 -1.78 8.61
C ASP A 75 -6.31 -0.87 7.45
N LEU A 76 -7.45 -0.20 7.58
CA LEU A 76 -7.99 0.69 6.56
C LEU A 76 -7.99 2.13 7.08
N VAL A 77 -7.29 3.01 6.38
CA VAL A 77 -7.28 4.45 6.65
C VAL A 77 -8.09 5.14 5.58
N ARG A 78 -9.11 5.93 5.95
CA ARG A 78 -9.91 6.66 4.97
C ARG A 78 -9.10 7.82 4.41
N VAL A 79 -9.09 7.97 3.08
CA VAL A 79 -8.32 9.01 2.40
C VAL A 79 -9.21 9.86 1.51
N ASN A 80 -8.87 11.15 1.38
CA ASN A 80 -9.59 12.08 0.52
C ASN A 80 -8.96 12.14 -0.88
N VAL A 81 -9.24 11.14 -1.70
CA VAL A 81 -8.82 11.10 -3.11
C VAL A 81 -10.02 10.79 -3.99
N SER A 82 -10.05 11.36 -5.20
CA SER A 82 -11.13 11.08 -6.15
C SER A 82 -10.93 9.74 -6.85
N ALA A 83 -12.02 9.02 -7.13
CA ALA A 83 -11.97 7.79 -7.93
C ALA A 83 -11.41 8.04 -9.34
N ASN A 84 -11.59 9.25 -9.89
CA ASN A 84 -11.03 9.66 -11.18
C ASN A 84 -9.50 9.70 -11.12
N ARG A 85 -8.93 10.27 -10.05
CA ARG A 85 -7.47 10.28 -9.86
C ARG A 85 -6.93 8.87 -9.72
N VAL A 86 -7.54 8.03 -8.88
CA VAL A 86 -7.10 6.62 -8.72
C VAL A 86 -7.08 5.90 -10.07
N ARG A 87 -8.14 6.03 -10.87
CA ARG A 87 -8.22 5.44 -12.21
C ARG A 87 -7.20 6.02 -13.19
N SER A 88 -6.99 7.33 -13.17
CA SER A 88 -6.03 8.02 -14.04
C SER A 88 -4.58 7.60 -13.73
N ILE A 89 -4.20 7.59 -12.45
CA ILE A 89 -2.88 7.16 -12.01
C ILE A 89 -2.68 5.67 -12.32
N PHE A 90 -3.70 4.84 -12.10
CA PHE A 90 -3.64 3.44 -12.50
C PHE A 90 -3.42 3.28 -14.00
N ALA A 91 -4.19 3.97 -14.85
CA ALA A 91 -4.05 3.89 -16.31
C ALA A 91 -2.66 4.31 -16.80
N LYS A 92 -2.02 5.28 -16.14
CA LYS A 92 -0.65 5.72 -16.46
C LYS A 92 0.43 4.70 -16.09
N HIS A 93 0.18 3.88 -15.06
CA HIS A 93 1.20 3.02 -14.46
C HIS A 93 0.91 1.52 -14.58
N VAL A 94 -0.27 1.11 -15.06
CA VAL A 94 -0.63 -0.30 -15.24
C VAL A 94 0.44 -1.03 -16.07
N GLY A 95 0.86 -2.20 -15.61
CA GLY A 95 1.90 -2.99 -16.27
C GLY A 95 3.34 -2.53 -16.00
N LYS A 96 3.57 -1.40 -15.31
CA LYS A 96 4.91 -1.01 -14.83
C LYS A 96 5.38 -2.02 -13.79
N ARG A 97 6.68 -2.37 -13.83
CA ARG A 97 7.25 -3.45 -13.01
C ARG A 97 7.42 -3.05 -11.55
N TYR A 98 7.43 -4.03 -10.65
CA TYR A 98 7.73 -3.80 -9.24
C TYR A 98 9.18 -3.35 -9.02
N ASP A 99 9.42 -2.37 -8.16
CA ASP A 99 10.78 -1.95 -7.79
C ASP A 99 11.26 -2.56 -6.47
N LEU A 100 11.85 -3.75 -6.54
CA LEU A 100 12.41 -4.40 -5.35
C LEU A 100 13.61 -3.63 -4.76
N LEU A 101 14.44 -3.04 -5.61
CA LEU A 101 15.59 -2.23 -5.16
C LEU A 101 15.09 -0.94 -4.52
N GLY A 102 14.10 -0.29 -5.13
CA GLY A 102 13.42 0.87 -4.55
C GLY A 102 12.84 0.57 -3.18
N ALA A 103 12.13 -0.55 -3.02
CA ALA A 103 11.57 -0.94 -1.73
C ALA A 103 12.62 -1.15 -0.63
N LEU A 104 13.81 -1.65 -0.99
CA LEU A 104 14.88 -1.95 -0.02
C LEU A 104 15.73 -0.72 0.31
N PHE A 105 16.01 0.12 -0.69
CA PHE A 105 16.95 1.23 -0.58
C PHE A 105 16.28 2.62 -0.63
N TYR A 106 14.96 2.70 -0.43
CA TYR A 106 14.25 3.98 -0.38
C TYR A 106 14.84 5.00 0.62
N PRO A 107 15.40 4.63 1.79
CA PRO A 107 15.99 5.62 2.71
C PRO A 107 17.23 6.30 2.11
N LEU A 108 17.87 5.66 1.14
CA LEU A 108 19.02 6.20 0.41
C LEU A 108 18.60 6.96 -0.87
N GLY A 109 17.29 7.13 -1.10
CA GLY A 109 16.75 7.76 -2.32
C GLY A 109 16.93 6.93 -3.59
N ILE A 110 17.35 5.66 -3.47
CA ILE A 110 17.55 4.78 -4.62
C ILE A 110 16.20 4.22 -5.06
N HIS A 111 15.76 4.57 -6.26
CA HIS A 111 14.58 4.01 -6.91
C HIS A 111 14.75 4.05 -8.43
N ARG A 112 13.97 3.25 -9.17
CA ARG A 112 14.05 3.16 -10.63
C ARG A 112 12.90 3.87 -11.30
N LYS A 113 13.25 4.78 -12.22
CA LYS A 113 12.29 5.40 -13.15
C LYS A 113 11.50 4.30 -13.88
N ASN A 114 10.16 4.34 -13.83
CA ASN A 114 9.22 3.36 -14.39
C ASN A 114 9.06 2.03 -13.63
N LYS A 115 9.53 1.93 -12.40
CA LYS A 115 9.16 0.84 -11.49
C LYS A 115 8.65 1.44 -10.19
N TYR A 116 7.69 0.77 -9.57
CA TYR A 116 7.04 1.29 -8.37
C TYR A 116 6.92 0.21 -7.33
N PHE A 117 7.32 0.50 -6.10
CA PHE A 117 6.97 -0.34 -4.96
C PHE A 117 5.63 0.09 -4.35
N CYS A 118 5.11 -0.70 -3.42
CA CYS A 118 3.72 -0.59 -2.95
C CYS A 118 3.39 0.79 -2.35
N SER A 119 4.22 1.29 -1.43
CA SER A 119 4.02 2.58 -0.77
C SER A 119 4.31 3.77 -1.68
N GLU A 120 5.30 3.69 -2.56
CA GLU A 120 5.55 4.73 -3.58
C GLU A 120 4.36 4.91 -4.51
N TYR A 121 3.81 3.80 -5.01
CA TYR A 121 2.60 3.85 -5.85
C TYR A 121 1.42 4.50 -5.12
N CYS A 122 1.21 4.15 -3.85
CA CYS A 122 0.14 4.72 -3.04
C CYS A 122 0.36 6.23 -2.80
N ALA A 123 1.58 6.64 -2.41
CA ALA A 123 1.92 8.04 -2.18
C ALA A 123 1.74 8.91 -3.43
N ILE A 124 2.16 8.43 -4.61
CA ILE A 124 1.93 9.10 -5.90
C ILE A 124 0.43 9.25 -6.19
N THR A 125 -0.34 8.18 -5.93
CA THR A 125 -1.79 8.20 -6.13
C THR A 125 -2.47 9.27 -5.27
N LEU A 126 -2.05 9.35 -4.00
CA LEU A 126 -2.52 10.32 -3.02
C LEU A 126 -1.94 11.73 -3.19
N ASN A 127 -1.00 11.92 -4.12
CA ASN A 127 -0.33 13.19 -4.38
C ASN A 127 0.47 13.73 -3.17
N TYR A 128 1.07 12.82 -2.40
CA TYR A 128 1.97 13.20 -1.30
C TYR A 128 3.31 13.69 -1.83
N TYR A 129 3.87 14.72 -1.19
CA TYR A 129 5.18 15.28 -1.54
C TYR A 129 6.30 14.27 -1.38
N ASN A 130 6.32 13.55 -0.25
CA ASN A 130 7.25 12.45 -0.06
C ASN A 130 6.66 11.16 -0.63
N THR A 131 7.17 10.74 -1.79
CA THR A 131 6.75 9.49 -2.43
C THR A 131 7.61 8.29 -2.00
N LEU A 132 8.83 8.50 -1.51
CA LEU A 132 9.76 7.45 -1.15
C LEU A 132 9.72 7.18 0.35
N GLN A 133 8.84 6.29 0.76
CA GLN A 133 8.62 5.99 2.17
C GLN A 133 8.16 4.55 2.39
N SER A 134 8.39 4.00 3.59
CA SER A 134 7.90 2.67 3.95
C SER A 134 6.37 2.64 4.10
N PRO A 135 5.73 1.45 4.07
CA PRO A 135 4.33 1.31 4.44
C PRO A 135 4.00 1.86 5.84
N GLN A 136 4.92 1.74 6.82
CA GLN A 136 4.74 2.31 8.16
C GLN A 136 4.68 3.84 8.12
N SER A 137 5.68 4.47 7.50
CA SER A 137 5.74 5.93 7.39
C SER A 137 4.52 6.47 6.64
N LEU A 138 4.10 5.77 5.58
CA LEU A 138 2.89 6.15 4.84
C LEU A 138 1.62 6.02 5.70
N TYR A 139 1.54 5.01 6.57
CA TYR A 139 0.43 4.87 7.52
C TYR A 139 0.36 6.05 8.49
N GLU A 140 1.50 6.45 9.05
CA GLU A 140 1.59 7.58 9.97
C GLU A 140 1.16 8.90 9.32
N VAL A 141 1.63 9.15 8.09
CA VAL A 141 1.22 10.32 7.30
C VAL A 141 -0.27 10.26 7.00
N ALA A 142 -0.80 9.12 6.56
CA ALA A 142 -2.21 8.99 6.20
C ALA A 142 -3.16 9.17 7.41
N ILE A 143 -2.76 8.69 8.60
CA ILE A 143 -3.52 8.92 9.84
C ILE A 143 -3.50 10.41 10.22
N ALA A 144 -2.36 11.08 10.09
CA ALA A 144 -2.24 12.51 10.38
C ALA A 144 -3.07 13.38 9.42
N ASP A 145 -3.17 12.96 8.15
CA ASP A 145 -3.93 13.63 7.09
C ASP A 145 -5.45 13.30 7.13
N THR A 146 -5.84 12.28 7.92
CA THR A 146 -7.25 11.94 8.08
C THR A 146 -7.95 13.06 8.85
N PRO A 147 -9.04 13.66 8.32
CA PRO A 147 -9.78 14.67 9.07
C PRO A 147 -10.28 14.06 10.39
N LYS A 148 -9.78 14.59 11.51
CA LYS A 148 -10.26 14.20 12.84
C LYS A 148 -11.76 14.48 12.87
N SER A 149 -12.56 13.45 13.19
CA SER A 149 -13.98 13.64 13.43
C SER A 149 -14.14 14.73 14.51
N PRO A 150 -14.97 15.77 14.30
CA PRO A 150 -15.24 16.75 15.33
C PRO A 150 -16.16 16.12 16.37
N ASN A 151 -15.61 15.27 17.24
CA ASN A 151 -16.28 14.81 18.47
C ASN A 151 -15.28 14.15 19.41
N HIS A 152 -14.46 14.98 20.07
CA HIS A 152 -14.07 14.76 21.45
C HIS A 152 -13.76 16.11 22.12
N GLN A 153 -14.80 16.94 22.22
CA GLN A 153 -14.93 17.94 23.27
C GLN A 153 -16.30 17.73 23.91
N ARG A 154 -16.33 16.91 24.96
CA ARG A 154 -17.26 16.96 26.10
C ARG A 154 -17.03 15.74 26.97
N GLY A 155 -16.74 16.01 28.24
CA GLY A 155 -16.38 15.07 29.29
C GLY A 155 -15.57 15.82 30.32
#